data_AF-A0A9E5AN59-F1
#
_entry.id   AF-A0A9E5AN59-F1
#
_cell.length_a   1.000
_cell.length_b   1.000
_cell.length_c   1.000
_cell.angle_alpha   90.00
_cell.angle_beta   90.00
_cell.angle_gamma   90.00
#
_symmetry.space_group_name_H-M   'P 1'
#
loop_
_entity.id
_entity.type
_entity.pdbx_description
1 polymer ?
#
loop_
_entity_poly.entity_id
_entity_poly.type
_entity_poly.pdbx_seq_one_letter_code
_entity_poly.pdbx_strand_id
1 'polypeptide(L)'
;MFVGNDDAGRNLATLLTLVHSAQASGKNPRDDLADLMIRLPDHKMSRIGELLPHNWLSPAERAQAAMEEQATSLPATPSPSG
;
A
#
# COMPACT_ATOMS: atom_id res chain seq x y z
N MET A 1 -33.64 -4.42 -2.97
CA MET A 1 -33.56 -3.22 -2.12
C MET A 1 -32.79 -3.63 -0.88
N PHE A 2 -31.58 -3.13 -0.67
CA PHE A 2 -30.82 -3.39 0.57
C PHE A 2 -31.47 -2.56 1.69
N VAL A 3 -32.60 -3.06 2.20
CA VAL A 3 -33.29 -2.48 3.35
C VAL A 3 -32.55 -2.96 4.60
N GLY A 4 -31.61 -2.15 5.06
CA GLY A 4 -30.86 -2.46 6.28
C GLY A 4 -29.55 -1.69 6.32
N ASN A 5 -29.59 -0.55 7.00
CA ASN A 5 -28.45 0.30 7.35
C ASN A 5 -27.80 1.08 6.18
N ASP A 6 -28.12 2.38 6.08
CA ASP A 6 -27.47 3.34 5.17
C ASP A 6 -25.94 3.34 5.30
N ASP A 7 -25.41 3.17 6.51
CA ASP A 7 -23.96 3.07 6.71
C ASP A 7 -23.38 1.82 6.04
N ALA A 8 -24.11 0.70 6.05
CA ALA A 8 -23.66 -0.51 5.34
C ALA A 8 -23.65 -0.29 3.81
N GLY A 9 -24.65 0.42 3.27
CA GLY A 9 -24.67 0.82 1.87
C GLY A 9 -23.50 1.74 1.49
N ARG A 10 -23.19 2.73 2.34
CA ARG A 10 -22.10 3.68 2.12
C ARG A 10 -20.72 3.05 2.25
N ASN A 11 -20.55 2.15 3.22
CA ASN A 11 -19.33 1.37 3.38
C ASN A 11 -19.10 0.45 2.19
N LEU A 12 -20.14 -0.22 1.71
CA LEU A 12 -20.05 -1.07 0.51
C LEU A 12 -19.68 -0.24 -0.73
N ALA A 13 -20.33 0.91 -0.95
CA ALA A 13 -19.99 1.80 -2.05
C ALA A 13 -18.53 2.25 -1.99
N THR A 14 -18.05 2.61 -0.80
CA THR A 14 -16.64 3.03 -0.58
C THR A 14 -15.67 1.89 -0.91
N LEU A 15 -15.93 0.67 -0.44
CA LEU A 15 -15.10 -0.50 -0.74
C LEU A 15 -15.09 -0.82 -2.23
N LEU A 16 -16.25 -0.76 -2.89
CA LEU A 16 -16.34 -0.98 -4.34
C LEU A 16 -15.55 0.06 -5.13
N THR A 17 -15.60 1.34 -4.73
CA THR A 17 -14.81 2.41 -5.34
C THR A 17 -13.29 2.16 -5.18
N LEU A 18 -12.83 1.69 -4.02
CA LEU A 18 -11.43 1.33 -3.79
C LEU A 18 -10.99 0.18 -4.70
N VAL A 19 -11.79 -0.89 -4.76
CA VAL A 19 -11.52 -2.06 -5.62
C VAL A 19 -11.51 -1.67 -7.11
N HIS A 20 -12.40 -0.79 -7.54
CA HIS A 20 -12.41 -0.29 -8.92
C HIS A 20 -11.17 0.57 -9.23
N SER A 21 -10.74 1.39 -8.27
CA SER A 21 -9.54 2.23 -8.39
C SER A 21 -8.25 1.40 -8.46
N ALA A 22 -8.17 0.31 -7.68
CA ALA A 22 -7.07 -0.65 -7.74
C ALA A 22 -6.97 -1.33 -9.12
N GLN A 23 -8.11 -1.80 -9.65
CA GLN A 23 -8.18 -2.39 -10.99
C GLN A 23 -7.80 -1.41 -12.10
N ALA A 24 -8.27 -0.16 -12.02
CA ALA A 24 -7.89 0.90 -12.95
C ALA A 24 -6.39 1.23 -12.90
N SER A 25 -5.74 0.98 -11.75
CA SER A 25 -4.29 1.12 -11.57
C SER A 25 -3.48 -0.09 -12.07
N GLY A 26 -4.14 -1.11 -12.64
CA GLY A 26 -3.50 -2.34 -13.11
C GLY A 26 -2.97 -3.25 -12.00
N LYS A 27 -3.34 -2.99 -10.74
CA LYS A 27 -2.90 -3.75 -9.56
C LYS A 27 -3.93 -4.80 -9.19
N ASN A 28 -3.48 -5.87 -8.52
CA ASN A 28 -4.38 -6.93 -8.10
C ASN A 28 -5.19 -6.46 -6.87
N PRO A 29 -6.51 -6.29 -6.98
CA PRO A 29 -7.33 -5.74 -5.89
C PRO A 29 -7.32 -6.61 -4.62
N ARG A 30 -7.00 -7.90 -4.74
CA ARG A 30 -6.91 -8.81 -3.58
C ARG A 30 -5.67 -8.53 -2.74
N ASP A 31 -4.51 -8.36 -3.37
CA ASP A 31 -3.24 -8.11 -2.68
C ASP A 31 -3.24 -6.73 -2.02
N ASP A 32 -3.77 -5.77 -2.76
CA ASP A 32 -4.06 -4.40 -2.36
C ASP A 32 -4.97 -4.31 -1.12
N LEU A 33 -6.06 -5.08 -1.09
CA LEU A 33 -6.95 -5.12 0.07
C LEU A 33 -6.30 -5.78 1.29
N ALA A 34 -5.54 -6.87 1.08
CA ALA A 34 -4.81 -7.51 2.16
C ALA A 34 -3.79 -6.56 2.80
N ASP A 35 -3.10 -5.78 1.97
CA ASP A 35 -2.13 -4.79 2.40
C ASP A 35 -2.78 -3.62 3.16
N LEU A 36 -3.97 -3.18 2.72
CA LEU A 36 -4.80 -2.24 3.48
C LEU A 36 -5.16 -2.78 4.86
N MET A 37 -5.60 -4.04 4.98
CA MET A 37 -5.99 -4.60 6.27
C MET A 37 -4.83 -4.68 7.26
N ILE A 38 -3.59 -4.81 6.77
CA ILE A 38 -2.37 -4.81 7.59
C ILE A 38 -2.00 -3.40 8.03
N ARG A 39 -2.10 -2.39 7.15
CA ARG A 39 -1.67 -1.02 7.45
C ARG A 39 -2.72 -0.19 8.18
N LEU A 40 -4.00 -0.39 7.88
CA LEU A 40 -5.10 0.43 8.39
C LEU A 40 -5.17 0.54 9.92
N PRO A 41 -4.89 -0.50 10.73
CA PRO A 41 -4.95 -0.41 12.19
C PRO A 41 -3.93 0.56 12.80
N ASP A 42 -2.74 0.65 12.20
CA ASP A 42 -1.64 1.50 12.68
C ASP A 42 -1.58 2.85 11.92
N HIS A 43 -2.41 3.04 10.88
CA HIS A 43 -2.35 4.21 10.03
C HIS A 43 -3.14 5.39 10.60
N LYS A 44 -2.52 6.56 10.66
CA LYS A 44 -3.19 7.79 11.08
C LYS A 44 -4.22 8.21 10.03
N MET A 45 -5.45 8.51 10.48
CA MET A 45 -6.55 8.98 9.61
C MET A 45 -6.16 10.19 8.74
N SER A 46 -5.34 11.11 9.27
CA SER A 46 -4.83 12.28 8.53
C SER A 46 -3.96 11.93 7.32
N ARG A 47 -3.48 10.68 7.22
CA ARG A 47 -2.61 10.18 6.14
C ARG A 47 -3.30 9.15 5.26
N ILE A 48 -4.63 9.02 5.32
CA ILE A 48 -5.39 8.04 4.54
C ILE A 48 -5.08 8.09 3.02
N GLY A 49 -4.65 9.26 2.50
CA GLY A 49 -4.21 9.41 1.12
C GLY A 49 -3.03 8.51 0.72
N GLU A 50 -2.13 8.18 1.66
CA GLU A 50 -1.00 7.26 1.44
C GLU A 50 -1.47 5.80 1.26
N LEU A 51 -2.70 5.49 1.69
CA LEU A 51 -3.35 4.20 1.48
C LEU A 51 -4.14 4.15 0.17
N LEU A 52 -4.02 5.14 -0.72
CA LEU A 52 -4.68 5.08 -2.02
C LEU A 52 -3.89 4.20 -3.00
N PRO A 53 -4.57 3.42 -3.86
CA PRO A 53 -3.92 2.43 -4.73
C PRO A 53 -2.86 3.01 -5.67
N HIS A 54 -2.97 4.29 -6.03
CA HIS A 54 -1.99 4.97 -6.88
C HIS A 54 -0.65 5.22 -6.16
N ASN A 55 -0.64 5.30 -4.83
CA ASN A 55 0.57 5.51 -4.03
C ASN A 55 1.26 4.21 -3.63
N TRP A 56 0.71 3.05 -4.01
CA TRP A 56 1.30 1.77 -3.66
C TRP A 56 2.39 1.40 -4.66
N LEU A 57 3.59 1.16 -4.15
CA LEU A 57 4.63 0.44 -4.88
C LEU A 57 4.10 -0.98 -5.14
N SER A 58 4.16 -1.45 -6.38
CA SER A 58 3.91 -2.86 -6.68
C SER A 58 4.83 -3.75 -5.82
N PRO A 59 4.46 -5.01 -5.56
CA PRO A 59 5.31 -5.94 -4.82
C PRO A 59 6.74 -6.03 -5.40
N ALA A 60 6.89 -5.90 -6.72
CA ALA A 60 8.17 -5.83 -7.40
C ALA A 60 8.94 -4.54 -7.07
N GLU A 61 8.29 -3.38 -7.13
CA GLU A 61 8.90 -2.10 -6.77
C GLU A 61 9.31 -2.03 -5.28
N ARG A 62 8.53 -2.66 -4.38
CA ARG A 62 8.91 -2.80 -2.97
C ARG A 62 10.10 -3.72 -2.77
N ALA A 63 10.15 -4.85 -3.49
CA ALA A 63 11.29 -5.75 -3.45
C ALA A 63 12.54 -5.02 -3.95
N GLN A 64 12.42 -4.23 -5.02
CA GLN A 64 13.49 -3.35 -5.49
C GLN A 64 13.92 -2.33 -4.42
N ALA A 65 12.98 -1.59 -3.82
CA ALA A 65 13.28 -0.58 -2.80
C ALA A 65 13.96 -1.19 -1.56
N ALA A 66 13.48 -2.34 -1.07
CA ALA A 66 14.09 -3.05 0.05
C ALA A 66 15.48 -3.61 -0.29
N MET A 67 15.71 -4.06 -1.53
CA MET A 67 17.02 -4.49 -2.00
C MET A 67 17.99 -3.30 -2.17
N GLU A 68 17.49 -2.14 -2.60
CA GLU A 68 18.29 -0.92 -2.79
C GLU A 68 18.69 -0.27 -1.45
N GLU A 69 17.79 -0.32 -0.46
CA GLU A 69 18.07 0.11 0.93
C GLU A 69 19.09 -0.82 1.62
N GLN A 70 19.11 -2.12 1.27
CA GLN A 70 20.13 -3.07 1.73
C GLN A 70 21.46 -2.92 0.98
N ALA A 71 21.44 -2.60 -0.31
CA ALA A 71 22.64 -2.37 -1.11
C ALA A 71 23.36 -1.06 -0.73
N THR A 72 22.64 -0.05 -0.23
CA THR A 72 23.22 1.21 0.25
C THR A 72 23.82 1.11 1.67
N SER A 73 23.60 -0.02 2.37
CA SER A 73 24.25 -0.36 3.64
C SER A 73 25.45 -1.30 3.46
N LEU A 74 26.35 -0.99 2.50
CA LEU A 74 27.68 -1.60 2.46
C LEU A 74 28.70 -0.61 3.04
N PRO A 75 29.41 -0.93 4.14
CA PRO A 75 30.42 -0.04 4.70
C PRO A 75 31.63 -0.02 3.76
N ALA A 76 31.88 1.10 3.10
CA ALA A 76 33.15 1.35 2.45
C ALA A 76 34.23 1.61 3.52
N THR A 77 34.81 0.55 4.06
CA THR A 77 36.22 0.55 4.49
C THR A 77 36.86 -0.63 3.77
N PRO A 78 37.95 -0.39 3.02
CA PRO A 78 39.24 -0.26 3.70
C PRO A 78 40.19 0.77 3.04
N SER A 79 40.94 1.51 3.86
CA SER A 79 42.24 1.99 3.42
C SER A 79 43.22 2.04 4.59
N PRO A 80 44.18 1.10 4.67
CA PRO A 80 45.44 1.35 5.34
C PRO A 80 46.38 2.05 4.37
N SER A 81 46.76 3.29 4.67
CA SER A 81 47.90 3.96 4.03
C SER A 81 48.47 4.98 5.00
N GLY A 82 49.66 4.68 5.52
CA GLY A 82 50.45 5.52 6.42
C GLY A 82 51.03 4.74 7.58
#